data_AF-A0A142VYG4-F1
#
_entry.id   AF-A0A142VYG4-F1
#
_cell.length_a   1.000
_cell.length_b   1.000
_cell.length_c   1.000
_cell.angle_alpha   90.00
_cell.angle_beta   90.00
_cell.angle_gamma   90.00
#
_symmetry.space_group_name_H-M   'P 1'
#
loop_
_entity.id
_entity.type
_entity.pdbx_description
1 polymer ?
#
loop_
_entity_poly.entity_id
_entity_poly.type
_entity_poly.pdbx_seq_one_letter_code
_entity_poly.pdbx_strand_id
1 'polypeptide(L)'
;MIEQMHEVQAKLDLLVGALDGHDAGAIVSATEDLATAVILFRGAGVPAGSEMQARALIGKTLGQLEAAAIRINVLKNWTRQRIDMNHAIRGTQPRGPALTY
;
A
#
# COMPACT_ATOMS: atom_id res chain seq x y z
N MET A 1 2.31 -18.07 -18.36
CA MET A 1 1.58 -16.82 -18.68
C MET A 1 0.27 -16.72 -17.90
N ILE A 2 -0.62 -17.71 -17.99
CA ILE A 2 -1.81 -17.82 -17.11
C ILE A 2 -1.36 -17.81 -15.64
N GLU A 3 -0.27 -18.52 -15.35
CA GLU A 3 0.37 -18.56 -14.04
C GLU A 3 0.78 -17.17 -13.52
N GLN A 4 1.42 -16.32 -14.34
CA GLN A 4 1.79 -14.96 -13.91
C GLN A 4 0.57 -14.07 -13.66
N MET A 5 -0.50 -14.22 -14.46
CA MET A 5 -1.76 -13.50 -14.21
C MET A 5 -2.44 -13.97 -12.93
N HIS A 6 -2.42 -15.28 -12.65
CA HIS A 6 -2.92 -15.84 -11.40
C HIS A 6 -2.10 -15.38 -10.20
N GLU A 7 -0.77 -15.30 -10.34
CA GLU A 7 0.11 -14.81 -9.30
C GLU A 7 -0.18 -13.34 -8.98
N VAL A 8 -0.31 -12.48 -10.00
CA VAL A 8 -0.70 -11.07 -9.80
C VAL A 8 -2.07 -10.97 -9.12
N GLN A 9 -3.04 -11.80 -9.51
CA GLN A 9 -4.35 -11.82 -8.84
C GLN A 9 -4.25 -12.27 -7.38
N ALA A 10 -3.48 -13.32 -7.08
CA ALA A 10 -3.28 -13.80 -5.72
C ALA A 10 -2.61 -12.73 -4.83
N LYS A 11 -1.58 -12.05 -5.34
CA LYS A 11 -0.93 -10.94 -4.62
C LYS A 11 -1.85 -9.73 -4.45
N LEU A 12 -2.72 -9.47 -5.43
CA LEU A 12 -3.73 -8.42 -5.33
C LEU A 12 -4.75 -8.74 -4.21
N ASP A 13 -5.19 -9.99 -4.11
CA ASP A 13 -6.12 -10.42 -3.06
C ASP A 13 -5.48 -10.33 -1.66
N LEU A 14 -4.18 -10.64 -1.55
CA LEU A 14 -3.42 -10.42 -0.31
C LEU A 14 -3.34 -8.93 0.07
N LEU A 15 -3.10 -8.05 -0.89
CA LEU A 15 -3.11 -6.61 -0.65
C LEU A 15 -4.49 -6.14 -0.16
N VAL A 16 -5.58 -6.60 -0.80
CA VAL A 16 -6.94 -6.30 -0.35
C VAL A 16 -7.16 -6.75 1.09
N GLY A 17 -6.75 -7.96 1.45
CA GLY A 17 -6.82 -8.44 2.83
C GLY A 17 -5.99 -7.59 3.82
N ALA A 18 -4.82 -7.08 3.40
CA ALA A 18 -4.02 -6.18 4.23
C ALA A 18 -4.67 -4.79 4.41
N LEU A 19 -5.38 -4.28 3.39
CA LEU A 19 -6.07 -2.99 3.43
C LEU A 19 -7.22 -2.96 4.45
N ASP A 20 -7.89 -4.09 4.64
CA ASP A 20 -8.93 -4.26 5.67
C ASP A 20 -8.37 -4.15 7.11
N GLY A 21 -7.05 -4.29 7.26
CA GLY A 21 -6.35 -4.19 8.53
C GLY A 21 -6.00 -2.77 8.99
N HIS A 22 -5.24 -2.72 10.08
CA HIS A 22 -4.69 -1.49 10.68
C HIS A 22 -3.16 -1.50 10.79
N ASP A 23 -2.51 -2.41 10.06
CA ASP A 23 -1.05 -2.56 10.07
C ASP A 23 -0.45 -1.98 8.78
N ALA A 24 0.22 -0.84 8.92
CA ALA A 24 0.90 -0.20 7.80
C ALA A 24 2.07 -1.05 7.26
N GLY A 25 2.72 -1.85 8.10
CA GLY A 25 3.81 -2.75 7.69
C GLY A 25 3.29 -3.88 6.79
N ALA A 26 2.16 -4.48 7.16
CA ALA A 26 1.50 -5.51 6.34
C ALA A 26 1.10 -4.97 4.96
N ILE A 27 0.55 -3.75 4.89
CA ILE A 27 0.18 -3.11 3.61
C ILE A 27 1.42 -2.86 2.75
N VAL A 28 2.52 -2.38 3.34
CA VAL A 28 3.79 -2.15 2.61
C VAL A 28 4.32 -3.47 2.04
N SER A 29 4.43 -4.51 2.87
CA SER A 29 4.93 -5.82 2.44
C SER A 29 4.07 -6.42 1.33
N ALA A 30 2.73 -6.38 1.46
CA ALA A 30 1.84 -6.86 0.40
C ALA A 30 1.96 -6.06 -0.91
N THR A 31 2.25 -4.76 -0.81
CA THR A 31 2.49 -3.89 -1.97
C THR A 31 3.80 -4.24 -2.69
N GLU A 32 4.87 -4.53 -1.95
CA GLU A 32 6.16 -4.96 -2.50
C GLU A 32 6.06 -6.34 -3.19
N ASP A 33 5.36 -7.27 -2.57
CA ASP A 33 5.04 -8.59 -3.13
C ASP A 33 4.27 -8.46 -4.45
N LEU A 34 3.24 -7.61 -4.48
CA LEU A 34 2.45 -7.34 -5.69
C LEU A 34 3.29 -6.67 -6.78
N ALA A 35 4.16 -5.72 -6.42
CA ALA A 35 5.07 -5.08 -7.38
C ALA A 35 5.99 -6.10 -8.05
N THR A 36 6.52 -7.05 -7.28
CA THR A 36 7.36 -8.14 -7.81
C THR A 36 6.59 -9.00 -8.80
N ALA A 37 5.36 -9.41 -8.46
CA ALA A 37 4.50 -10.18 -9.36
C ALA A 37 4.18 -9.42 -10.66
N VAL A 38 3.92 -8.11 -10.58
CA VAL A 38 3.65 -7.26 -11.74
C VAL A 38 4.87 -7.10 -12.64
N ILE A 39 6.08 -7.00 -12.08
CA ILE A 39 7.33 -6.95 -12.86
C ILE A 39 7.50 -8.25 -13.66
N LEU A 40 7.28 -9.41 -13.02
CA LEU A 40 7.35 -10.71 -13.69
C LEU A 40 6.28 -10.86 -14.77
N PHE A 41 5.06 -10.41 -14.50
CA PHE A 41 3.98 -10.40 -15.49
C PHE A 41 4.31 -9.50 -16.69
N ARG A 42 4.88 -8.31 -16.47
CA ARG A 42 5.32 -7.39 -17.54
C ARG A 42 6.39 -7.99 -18.45
N GLY A 43 7.26 -8.83 -17.89
CA GLY A 43 8.28 -9.56 -18.63
C GLY A 43 7.72 -10.75 -19.44
N ALA A 44 6.50 -11.19 -19.13
CA ALA A 44 5.82 -12.23 -19.88
C ALA A 44 4.99 -11.62 -21.03
N GLY A 45 5.14 -12.14 -22.25
CA GLY A 45 4.31 -11.71 -23.37
C GLY A 45 2.82 -11.99 -23.11
N VAL A 46 1.96 -11.02 -23.45
CA VAL A 46 0.49 -11.18 -23.39
C VAL A 46 0.03 -11.98 -24.62
N PRO A 47 -0.62 -13.14 -24.45
CA PRO A 47 -1.09 -13.95 -25.56
C PRO A 47 -2.39 -13.41 -26.14
N ALA A 48 -2.55 -13.72 -27.42
CA ALA A 48 -3.74 -13.39 -28.18
C ALA A 48 -5.01 -13.90 -27.48
N GLY A 49 -5.99 -13.00 -27.30
CA GLY A 49 -7.29 -13.28 -26.68
C GLY A 49 -7.36 -13.06 -25.18
N SER A 50 -6.25 -12.69 -24.52
CA SER A 50 -6.20 -12.41 -23.07
C SER A 50 -6.00 -10.92 -22.73
N GLU A 51 -5.92 -10.05 -23.75
CA GLU A 51 -5.58 -8.64 -23.61
C GLU A 51 -6.57 -7.87 -22.75
N MET A 52 -7.86 -8.19 -22.89
CA MET A 52 -8.92 -7.56 -22.10
C MET A 52 -8.79 -7.92 -20.62
N GLN A 53 -8.47 -9.17 -20.33
CA GLN A 53 -8.27 -9.66 -18.96
C GLN A 53 -7.01 -9.05 -18.34
N ALA A 54 -5.90 -9.01 -19.09
CA ALA A 54 -4.67 -8.34 -18.66
C ALA A 54 -4.91 -6.86 -18.36
N ARG A 55 -5.65 -6.15 -19.22
CA ARG A 55 -5.97 -4.73 -19.01
C ARG A 55 -6.86 -4.50 -17.78
N ALA A 56 -7.87 -5.36 -17.58
CA ALA A 56 -8.72 -5.31 -16.39
C ALA A 56 -7.92 -5.54 -15.11
N LEU A 57 -7.00 -6.51 -15.12
CA LEU A 57 -6.12 -6.82 -13.99
C LEU A 57 -5.22 -5.63 -13.66
N ILE A 58 -4.55 -5.04 -14.65
CA ILE A 58 -3.71 -3.84 -14.47
C ILE A 58 -4.53 -2.68 -13.88
N GLY A 59 -5.75 -2.45 -14.38
CA GLY A 59 -6.63 -1.40 -13.86
C GLY A 59 -6.98 -1.59 -12.38
N LYS A 60 -7.29 -2.83 -11.98
CA LYS A 60 -7.55 -3.16 -10.57
C LYS A 60 -6.30 -2.97 -9.71
N THR A 61 -5.15 -3.44 -10.17
CA THR A 61 -3.87 -3.29 -9.47
C THR A 61 -3.56 -1.81 -9.19
N LEU A 62 -3.71 -0.93 -10.19
CA LEU A 62 -3.50 0.50 -10.00
C LEU A 62 -4.43 1.10 -8.94
N GLY A 63 -5.72 0.79 -9.00
CA GLY A 63 -6.70 1.28 -8.01
C GLY A 63 -6.38 0.82 -6.58
N GLN A 64 -5.92 -0.42 -6.40
CA GLN A 64 -5.56 -0.92 -5.07
C GLN A 64 -4.23 -0.32 -4.56
N LEU A 65 -3.27 -0.04 -5.43
CA LEU A 65 -2.03 0.67 -5.05
C LEU A 65 -2.32 2.11 -4.59
N GLU A 66 -3.24 2.81 -5.25
CA GLU A 66 -3.70 4.13 -4.81
C GLU A 66 -4.36 4.05 -3.43
N ALA A 67 -5.26 3.08 -3.23
CA ALA A 67 -5.90 2.83 -1.93
C ALA A 67 -4.87 2.54 -0.82
N ALA A 68 -3.84 1.74 -1.13
CA ALA A 68 -2.75 1.42 -0.20
C ALA A 68 -1.95 2.67 0.20
N ALA A 69 -1.58 3.52 -0.76
CA ALA A 69 -0.87 4.76 -0.47
C ALA A 69 -1.67 5.68 0.46
N ILE A 70 -2.97 5.84 0.19
CA ILE A 70 -3.88 6.63 1.03
C ILE A 70 -3.95 6.02 2.44
N ARG A 71 -4.17 4.72 2.53
CA ARG A 71 -4.33 4.02 3.82
C ARG A 71 -3.08 4.13 4.68
N ILE A 72 -1.89 3.91 4.11
CA ILE A 72 -0.61 4.07 4.80
C ILE A 72 -0.48 5.50 5.37
N ASN A 73 -0.81 6.52 4.58
CA ASN A 73 -0.74 7.91 5.02
C ASN A 73 -1.70 8.20 6.18
N VAL A 74 -2.93 7.66 6.14
CA VAL A 74 -3.89 7.77 7.24
C VAL A 74 -3.35 7.12 8.52
N LEU A 75 -2.82 5.90 8.43
CA LEU A 75 -2.27 5.17 9.59
C LEU A 75 -1.05 5.90 10.21
N LYS A 76 -0.18 6.44 9.36
CA LYS A 76 0.95 7.27 9.81
C LYS A 76 0.48 8.53 10.53
N ASN A 77 -0.52 9.22 9.97
CA ASN A 77 -1.07 10.43 10.57
C ASN A 77 -1.75 10.14 11.92
N TRP A 78 -2.54 9.07 12.01
CA TRP A 78 -3.12 8.63 13.27
C TRP A 78 -2.03 8.38 14.31
N THR A 79 -1.00 7.60 13.96
CA THR A 79 0.11 7.31 14.88
C THR A 79 0.76 8.59 15.42
N ARG A 80 0.98 9.58 14.55
CA ARG A 80 1.50 10.90 14.93
C ARG A 80 0.55 11.62 15.91
N GLN A 81 -0.73 11.74 15.56
CA GLN A 81 -1.73 12.39 16.42
C GLN A 81 -1.80 11.75 17.81
N ARG A 82 -1.70 10.41 17.88
CA ARG A 82 -1.69 9.69 19.15
C ARG A 82 -0.46 10.02 20.00
N ILE A 83 0.72 10.13 19.38
CA ILE A 83 1.96 10.53 20.06
C ILE A 83 1.84 11.97 20.58
N ASP A 84 1.36 12.89 19.74
CA ASP A 84 1.19 14.29 20.08
C ASP A 84 0.21 14.46 21.26
N MET A 85 -0.92 13.75 21.22
CA MET A 85 -1.91 13.72 22.30
C MET A 85 -1.28 13.21 23.62
N ASN A 86 -0.49 12.13 23.55
CA ASN A 86 0.21 11.60 24.71
C ASN A 86 1.22 12.60 25.29
N HIS A 87 1.93 13.35 24.44
CA HIS A 87 2.83 14.41 24.89
C HIS A 87 2.10 15.58 25.53
N ALA A 88 0.95 15.99 24.97
CA ALA A 88 0.11 17.03 25.55
C ALA A 88 -0.40 16.63 26.94
N ILE A 89 -0.91 15.40 27.09
CA ILE A 89 -1.38 14.86 28.38
C ILE A 89 -0.23 14.80 29.41
N ARG A 90 0.96 14.38 28.98
CA ARG A 90 2.13 14.26 29.87
C ARG A 90 2.81 15.60 30.17
N GLY A 91 2.36 16.70 29.55
CA GLY A 91 2.98 18.02 29.71
C GLY A 91 4.40 18.13 29.12
N THR A 92 4.82 17.17 28.29
CA THR A 92 6.16 17.13 27.66
C THR A 92 6.15 17.72 26.25
N GLN A 93 5.16 18.54 25.91
CA GLN A 93 5.03 19.10 24.58
C GLN A 93 6.23 20.03 24.30
N PRO A 94 7.01 19.83 23.22
CA PRO A 94 8.11 20.72 22.89
C PRO A 94 7.54 22.12 22.65
N ARG A 95 7.90 23.07 23.51
CA ARG A 95 7.45 24.47 23.48
C ARG A 95 8.13 25.24 22.34
N GLY A 96 7.75 24.95 21.10
CA GLY A 96 8.14 25.73 19.92
C GLY A 96 9.67 25.87 19.68
N PRO A 97 10.08 26.52 18.58
CA PRO A 97 11.47 26.93 18.45
C PRO A 97 11.73 27.99 19.53
N ALA A 98 12.70 27.73 20.41
CA ALA A 98 13.22 28.76 21.30
C ALA A 98 13.75 29.90 20.42
N LEU A 99 13.11 31.06 20.49
CA LEU A 99 13.66 32.29 19.93
C LEU A 99 14.94 32.61 20.71
N THR A 100 16.09 32.21 20.17
CA THR A 100 17.39 32.74 20.57
C THR A 100 17.51 34.16 20.01
N TYR A 101 17.48 35.14 20.91
CA TYR A 101 17.98 36.51 20.68
C TYR A 101 19.51 36.50 20.70
#